data_AF-A0A6A4ALP3-F1
#
_entry.id   AF-A0A6A4ALP3-F1
#
_cell.length_a   1.000
_cell.length_b   1.000
_cell.length_c   1.000
_cell.angle_alpha   90.00
_cell.angle_beta   90.00
_cell.angle_gamma   90.00
#
_symmetry.space_group_name_H-M   'P 1'
#
loop_
_entity.id
_entity.type
_entity.pdbx_description
1 polymer ?
#
loop_
_entity_poly.entity_id
_entity_poly.type
_entity_poly.pdbx_seq_one_letter_code
_entity_poly.pdbx_strand_id
1 'polypeptide(L)'
;MDARTRFLIRKEAPQSTSPPNCPALASATMASYKYDIASGAEAFTFNSVMRACTKEVAALSWCMQHGLIAAKAVCSKCAPPPFMRRKGMHWRCSKSSCRVERSVRTNSFVERSTAPISKLFMVISFWASGTHVTEAAQHAE
;
A
#
# COMPACT_ATOMS: atom_id res chain seq x y z
N MET A 1 15.73 -11.60 -53.82
CA MET A 1 16.94 -10.79 -54.03
C MET A 1 17.78 -10.91 -52.76
N ASP A 2 18.93 -11.55 -52.91
CA ASP A 2 19.98 -11.75 -51.92
C ASP A 2 20.54 -10.44 -51.36
N ALA A 3 21.04 -10.48 -50.12
CA ALA A 3 22.47 -10.29 -49.84
C ALA A 3 22.73 -9.82 -48.40
N ARG A 4 23.39 -10.71 -47.64
CA ARG A 4 24.28 -10.45 -46.52
C ARG A 4 25.07 -9.15 -46.67
N THR A 5 25.25 -8.39 -45.58
CA THR A 5 26.51 -7.68 -45.31
C THR A 5 26.74 -7.54 -43.80
N ARG A 6 27.91 -8.01 -43.37
CA ARG A 6 28.50 -7.94 -42.04
C ARG A 6 29.13 -6.55 -41.82
N PHE A 7 29.17 -6.05 -40.59
CA PHE A 7 30.27 -5.20 -40.12
C PHE A 7 30.57 -5.50 -38.64
N LEU A 8 31.82 -5.87 -38.37
CA LEU A 8 32.49 -6.04 -37.07
C LEU A 8 33.58 -4.98 -37.00
N ILE A 9 33.68 -4.17 -35.92
CA ILE A 9 34.90 -3.62 -35.26
C ILE A 9 34.43 -3.11 -33.87
N ARG A 10 34.71 -3.69 -32.69
CA ARG A 10 35.93 -3.97 -31.88
C ARG A 10 36.49 -2.75 -31.10
N LYS A 11 36.60 -2.92 -29.76
CA LYS A 11 37.44 -2.22 -28.74
C LYS A 11 37.01 -0.77 -28.39
N GLU A 12 37.07 -0.28 -27.14
CA GLU A 12 38.02 -0.51 -26.02
C GLU A 12 37.40 -0.05 -24.68
N ALA A 13 37.85 -0.66 -23.57
CA ALA A 13 37.65 -0.18 -22.20
C ALA A 13 38.91 0.53 -21.70
N PRO A 14 38.82 1.38 -20.66
CA PRO A 14 39.92 1.54 -19.72
C PRO A 14 39.50 1.24 -18.27
N GLN A 15 40.15 0.23 -17.68
CA GLN A 15 40.36 0.11 -16.23
C GLN A 15 41.62 0.89 -15.84
N SER A 16 41.61 1.55 -14.68
CA SER A 16 42.77 1.97 -13.84
C SER A 16 42.27 3.13 -12.96
N THR A 17 42.42 3.23 -11.63
CA THR A 17 43.20 2.55 -10.59
C THR A 17 42.66 3.04 -9.22
N SER A 18 42.62 2.18 -8.20
CA SER A 18 42.62 2.55 -6.76
C SER A 18 44.08 2.42 -6.23
N PRO A 19 44.51 2.80 -4.98
CA PRO A 19 43.84 2.87 -3.64
C PRO A 19 44.35 4.10 -2.77
N PRO A 20 44.27 4.23 -1.40
CA PRO A 20 43.92 3.29 -0.32
C PRO A 20 42.98 3.77 0.83
N ASN A 21 42.44 2.78 1.55
CA ASN A 21 41.89 2.75 2.92
C ASN A 21 41.63 4.07 3.70
N CYS A 22 40.36 4.32 4.04
CA CYS A 22 39.94 4.80 5.37
C CYS A 22 38.54 4.25 5.72
N PRO A 23 38.35 3.69 6.93
CA PRO A 23 37.08 3.08 7.34
C PRO A 23 36.11 4.11 7.94
N ALA A 24 34.82 3.77 7.87
CA ALA A 24 33.71 4.36 8.61
C ALA A 24 33.40 5.85 8.36
N LEU A 25 32.47 6.11 7.45
CA LEU A 25 31.15 6.61 7.87
C LEU A 25 30.21 6.44 6.67
N ALA A 26 29.43 5.36 6.69
CA ALA A 26 28.23 5.25 5.89
C ALA A 26 27.21 6.27 6.41
N SER A 27 27.45 7.55 6.16
CA SER A 27 26.37 8.53 6.09
C SER A 27 25.73 8.33 4.74
N ALA A 28 24.86 7.31 4.67
CA ALA A 28 23.85 7.25 3.65
C ALA A 28 23.03 8.54 3.80
N THR A 29 23.39 9.55 3.02
CA THR A 29 22.52 10.67 2.70
C THR A 29 21.29 10.05 2.04
N MET A 30 20.32 9.68 2.87
CA MET A 30 19.00 9.30 2.42
C MET A 30 18.52 10.45 1.55
N ALA A 31 18.47 10.21 0.25
CA ALA A 31 17.89 11.15 -0.69
C ALA A 31 16.56 11.61 -0.09
N SER A 32 16.32 12.92 -0.03
CA SER A 32 15.03 13.46 0.40
C SER A 32 14.03 13.19 -0.72
N TYR A 33 13.60 11.93 -0.88
CA TYR A 33 12.47 11.62 -1.74
C TYR A 33 11.23 12.23 -1.06
N LYS A 34 10.35 12.84 -1.87
CA LYS A 34 9.20 13.66 -1.45
C LYS A 34 8.26 12.99 -0.43
N TYR A 35 8.41 11.69 -0.22
CA TYR A 35 7.62 10.89 0.70
C TYR A 35 8.58 10.14 1.59
N ASP A 36 8.68 10.36 2.90
CA ASP A 36 9.46 9.47 3.76
C ASP A 36 8.76 8.10 3.82
N ILE A 37 9.32 7.10 3.13
CA ILE A 37 8.81 5.71 3.07
C ILE A 37 9.41 4.89 4.23
N ALA A 38 10.42 5.40 4.95
CA ALA A 38 11.12 4.63 5.97
C ALA A 38 10.32 4.49 7.27
N SER A 39 9.53 5.50 7.64
CA SER A 39 8.73 5.45 8.87
C SER A 39 7.55 4.48 8.75
N GLY A 40 7.66 3.31 9.40
CA GLY A 40 6.60 2.31 9.49
C GLY A 40 6.58 1.28 8.36
N ALA A 41 7.63 1.24 7.51
CA ALA A 41 7.74 0.26 6.43
C ALA A 41 7.67 -1.20 6.91
N GLU A 42 8.16 -1.46 8.13
CA GLU A 42 8.10 -2.78 8.77
C GLU A 42 6.66 -3.27 8.99
N ALA A 43 5.69 -2.35 9.11
CA ALA A 43 4.29 -2.72 9.22
C ALA A 43 3.70 -3.20 7.89
N PHE A 44 4.29 -2.84 6.76
CA PHE A 44 3.78 -3.06 5.39
C PHE A 44 4.54 -4.13 4.61
N THR A 45 5.21 -5.08 5.29
CA THR A 45 5.78 -6.26 4.63
C THR A 45 4.70 -7.13 3.97
N PHE A 46 5.07 -7.89 2.95
CA PHE A 46 4.16 -8.87 2.32
C PHE A 46 3.47 -9.77 3.36
N ASN A 47 4.24 -10.38 4.27
CA ASN A 47 3.71 -11.27 5.31
C ASN A 47 2.75 -10.57 6.28
N SER A 48 3.03 -9.31 6.67
CA SER A 48 2.14 -8.58 7.58
C SER A 48 0.80 -8.26 6.92
N VAL A 49 0.81 -7.84 5.65
CA VAL A 49 -0.41 -7.57 4.90
C VAL A 49 -1.21 -8.86 4.66
N MET A 50 -0.56 -9.94 4.23
CA MET A 50 -1.22 -11.22 3.99
C MET A 50 -1.85 -11.77 5.27
N ARG A 51 -1.15 -11.69 6.41
CA ARG A 51 -1.70 -12.11 7.72
C ARG A 51 -2.90 -11.27 8.12
N ALA A 52 -2.82 -9.94 7.96
CA ALA A 52 -3.92 -9.04 8.27
C ALA A 52 -5.15 -9.28 7.38
N CYS A 53 -4.93 -9.65 6.12
CA CYS A 53 -5.98 -9.83 5.11
C CYS A 53 -6.62 -11.23 5.09
N THR A 54 -6.26 -12.14 6.00
CA THR A 54 -6.89 -13.46 6.10
C THR A 54 -8.41 -13.41 6.37
N LYS A 55 -8.88 -12.38 7.08
CA LYS A 55 -10.32 -12.16 7.37
C LYS A 55 -10.69 -10.71 7.14
N GLU A 56 -11.86 -10.45 6.58
CA GLU A 56 -12.32 -9.09 6.25
C GLU A 56 -12.33 -8.15 7.48
N VAL A 57 -12.75 -8.64 8.65
CA VAL A 57 -12.79 -7.83 9.88
C VAL A 57 -11.38 -7.48 10.39
N ALA A 58 -10.44 -8.43 10.26
CA ALA A 58 -9.04 -8.20 10.61
C ALA A 58 -8.39 -7.21 9.64
N ALA A 59 -8.67 -7.37 8.34
CA ALA A 59 -8.19 -6.48 7.29
C ALA A 59 -8.65 -5.04 7.53
N LEU A 60 -9.95 -4.84 7.78
CA LEU A 60 -10.48 -3.52 8.10
C LEU A 60 -9.80 -2.91 9.34
N SER A 61 -9.66 -3.68 10.41
CA SER A 61 -9.06 -3.19 11.66
C SER A 61 -7.61 -2.79 11.46
N TRP A 62 -6.84 -3.58 10.71
CA TRP A 62 -5.46 -3.28 10.35
C TRP A 62 -5.37 -2.02 9.47
N CYS A 63 -6.25 -1.87 8.48
CA CYS A 63 -6.33 -0.67 7.64
C CYS A 63 -6.64 0.59 8.45
N MET A 64 -7.54 0.49 9.44
CA MET A 64 -7.88 1.60 10.33
C MET A 64 -6.72 1.97 11.25
N GLN A 65 -5.98 0.98 11.76
CA GLN A 65 -4.81 1.19 12.62
C GLN A 65 -3.69 1.94 11.89
N HIS A 66 -3.49 1.65 10.61
CA HIS A 66 -2.43 2.25 9.79
C HIS A 66 -2.91 3.46 8.96
N GLY A 67 -4.13 3.96 9.22
CA GLY A 67 -4.64 5.17 8.59
C GLY A 67 -5.05 5.03 7.12
N LEU A 68 -5.08 3.82 6.56
CA LEU A 68 -5.53 3.55 5.19
C LEU A 68 -7.05 3.74 5.04
N ILE A 69 -7.78 3.50 6.14
CA ILE A 69 -9.21 3.73 6.27
C ILE A 69 -9.44 4.55 7.53
N ALA A 70 -10.40 5.48 7.51
CA ALA A 70 -10.69 6.33 8.65
C ALA A 70 -11.06 5.51 9.89
N ALA A 71 -10.30 5.66 10.98
CA ALA A 71 -10.57 4.98 12.25
C ALA A 71 -11.79 5.55 12.99
N LYS A 72 -12.12 6.82 12.71
CA LYS A 72 -13.21 7.58 13.32
C LYS A 72 -13.93 8.40 12.25
N ALA A 73 -15.21 8.69 12.48
CA ALA A 73 -16.05 9.42 11.56
C ALA A 73 -16.92 10.43 12.32
N VAL A 74 -17.10 11.64 11.76
CA VAL A 74 -17.98 12.68 12.29
C VAL A 74 -19.17 12.91 11.35
N CYS A 75 -20.36 13.15 11.91
CA CYS A 75 -21.54 13.42 11.10
C CYS A 75 -21.46 14.81 10.46
N SER A 76 -21.71 14.91 9.16
CA SER A 76 -21.69 16.19 8.42
C SER A 76 -22.96 17.04 8.58
N LYS A 77 -24.07 16.46 9.08
CA LYS A 77 -25.38 17.13 9.14
C LYS A 77 -25.77 17.68 10.52
N CYS A 78 -25.15 17.21 11.59
CA CYS A 78 -25.50 17.61 12.95
C CYS A 78 -24.57 18.71 13.46
N ALA A 79 -25.12 19.63 14.26
CA ALA A 79 -24.36 20.65 14.99
C ALA A 79 -24.65 20.52 16.50
N PRO A 80 -23.61 20.41 17.37
CA PRO A 80 -22.23 20.07 17.01
C PRO A 80 -22.15 18.68 16.34
N PRO A 81 -21.16 18.41 15.48
CA PRO A 81 -21.06 17.14 14.76
C PRO A 81 -20.68 16.01 15.74
N PRO A 82 -21.58 15.07 16.05
CA PRO A 82 -21.25 13.97 16.92
C PRO A 82 -20.38 12.94 16.19
N PHE A 83 -19.64 12.15 16.96
CA PHE A 83 -19.01 10.95 16.45
C PHE A 83 -20.06 9.95 15.95
N MET A 84 -19.76 9.33 14.82
CA MET A 84 -20.56 8.26 14.24
C MET A 84 -20.16 6.93 14.90
N ARG A 85 -21.14 6.06 15.15
CA ARG A 85 -20.90 4.68 15.62
C ARG A 85 -20.67 3.77 14.41
N ARG A 86 -19.71 2.85 14.52
CA ARG A 86 -19.48 1.83 13.50
C ARG A 86 -20.42 0.65 13.72
N LYS A 87 -21.11 0.23 12.67
CA LYS A 87 -21.87 -1.02 12.61
C LYS A 87 -21.41 -1.80 11.37
N GLY A 88 -20.54 -2.78 11.57
CA GLY A 88 -19.93 -3.52 10.46
C GLY A 88 -19.13 -2.61 9.54
N MET A 89 -19.55 -2.54 8.27
CA MET A 89 -18.95 -1.71 7.21
C MET A 89 -19.60 -0.34 7.04
N HIS A 90 -20.45 0.09 7.99
CA HIS A 90 -21.13 1.38 7.90
C HIS A 90 -20.90 2.21 9.17
N TRP A 91 -20.72 3.51 8.97
CA TRP A 91 -20.80 4.54 9.99
C TRP A 91 -22.22 5.04 10.07
N ARG A 92 -22.83 5.00 11.26
CA ARG A 92 -24.15 5.58 11.53
C ARG A 92 -24.03 6.73 12.52
N CYS A 93 -24.73 7.83 12.28
CA CYS A 93 -24.78 8.92 13.24
C CYS A 93 -25.29 8.41 14.61
N SER A 94 -24.69 8.90 15.70
CA SER A 94 -25.08 8.52 17.06
C SER A 94 -26.35 9.23 17.56
N LYS A 95 -26.74 10.34 16.93
CA LYS A 95 -27.97 11.07 17.27
C LYS A 95 -29.18 10.33 16.73
N SER A 96 -30.13 9.98 17.61
CA SER A 96 -31.33 9.21 17.26
C SER A 96 -32.19 9.86 16.17
N SER A 97 -32.26 11.19 16.13
CA SER A 97 -33.01 11.94 15.11
C SER A 97 -32.30 12.01 13.75
N CYS A 98 -31.03 11.62 13.67
CA CYS A 98 -30.23 11.71 12.45
C CYS A 98 -30.01 10.33 11.84
N ARG A 99 -30.52 10.12 10.62
CA ARG A 99 -30.41 8.86 9.87
C ARG A 99 -29.22 8.81 8.91
N VAL A 100 -28.24 9.69 9.07
CA VAL A 100 -27.04 9.69 8.21
C VAL A 100 -26.26 8.41 8.45
N GLU A 101 -26.07 7.68 7.37
CA GLU A 101 -25.26 6.47 7.30
C GLU A 101 -24.32 6.59 6.10
N ARG A 102 -23.08 6.13 6.24
CA ARG A 102 -22.09 6.10 5.15
C ARG A 102 -21.18 4.90 5.28
N SER A 103 -20.60 4.45 4.17
CA SER A 103 -19.65 3.34 4.17
C SER A 103 -18.39 3.68 4.99
N VAL A 104 -17.77 2.68 5.60
CA VAL A 104 -16.43 2.82 6.17
C VAL A 104 -15.39 3.21 5.14
N ARG A 105 -15.67 2.94 3.86
CA ARG A 105 -14.79 3.22 2.72
C ARG A 105 -14.83 4.69 2.29
N THR A 106 -15.78 5.48 2.77
CA THR A 106 -15.94 6.89 2.36
C THR A 106 -14.67 7.70 2.66
N ASN A 107 -14.21 8.51 1.70
CA ASN A 107 -12.96 9.28 1.72
C ASN A 107 -11.69 8.42 1.85
N SER A 108 -11.70 7.20 1.31
CA SER A 108 -10.52 6.33 1.24
C SER A 108 -10.25 5.88 -0.19
N PHE A 109 -9.08 5.28 -0.43
CA PHE A 109 -8.72 4.72 -1.73
C PHE A 109 -9.72 3.67 -2.23
N VAL A 110 -10.40 2.96 -1.32
CA VAL A 110 -11.32 1.86 -1.65
C VAL A 110 -12.80 2.29 -1.69
N GLU A 111 -13.11 3.59 -1.70
CA GLU A 111 -14.47 4.12 -1.57
C GLU A 111 -15.49 3.53 -2.53
N ARG A 112 -15.13 3.42 -3.81
CA ARG A 112 -16.04 2.97 -4.89
C ARG A 112 -15.89 1.50 -5.23
N SER A 113 -15.02 0.78 -4.52
CA SER A 113 -14.84 -0.64 -4.76
C SER A 113 -16.01 -1.43 -4.19
N THR A 114 -16.42 -2.49 -4.89
CA THR A 114 -17.38 -3.49 -4.41
C THR A 114 -16.69 -4.73 -3.86
N ALA A 115 -15.39 -4.92 -4.14
CA ALA A 115 -14.63 -6.06 -3.66
C ALA A 115 -14.41 -6.00 -2.13
N PRO A 116 -14.17 -7.16 -1.47
CA PRO A 116 -13.75 -7.19 -0.07
C PRO A 116 -12.46 -6.40 0.15
N ILE A 117 -12.36 -5.69 1.28
CA ILE A 117 -11.17 -4.91 1.66
C ILE A 117 -9.95 -5.83 1.71
N SER A 118 -10.10 -7.03 2.28
CA SER A 118 -9.03 -8.02 2.34
C SER A 118 -8.45 -8.33 0.96
N LYS A 119 -9.31 -8.65 -0.01
CA LYS A 119 -8.90 -9.03 -1.37
C LYS A 119 -8.24 -7.87 -2.10
N LEU A 120 -8.72 -6.64 -1.92
CA LEU A 120 -8.10 -5.44 -2.50
C LEU A 120 -6.66 -5.26 -2.02
N PHE A 121 -6.43 -5.31 -0.71
CA PHE A 121 -5.10 -5.10 -0.15
C PHE A 121 -4.14 -6.27 -0.44
N MET A 122 -4.63 -7.50 -0.54
CA MET A 122 -3.83 -8.63 -1.03
C MET A 122 -3.39 -8.41 -2.48
N VAL A 123 -4.31 -8.07 -3.39
CA VAL A 123 -3.99 -7.82 -4.80
C VAL A 123 -2.98 -6.68 -4.96
N ILE A 124 -3.17 -5.57 -4.24
CA ILE A 124 -2.23 -4.44 -4.24
C ILE A 124 -0.85 -4.91 -3.78
N SER A 125 -0.77 -5.73 -2.75
CA SER A 125 0.51 -6.23 -2.20
C SER A 125 1.21 -7.20 -3.15
N PHE A 126 0.47 -8.12 -3.78
CA PHE A 126 1.00 -9.00 -4.81
C PHE A 126 1.54 -8.23 -6.00
N TRP A 127 0.79 -7.22 -6.45
CA TRP A 127 1.21 -6.39 -7.57
C TRP A 127 2.46 -5.58 -7.24
N ALA A 128 2.51 -4.98 -6.05
CA ALA A 128 3.69 -4.25 -5.58
C ALA A 128 4.92 -5.16 -5.38
N SER A 129 4.71 -6.43 -5.04
CA SER A 129 5.80 -7.41 -4.83
C SER A 129 6.32 -8.03 -6.14
N GLY A 130 5.69 -7.73 -7.28
CA GLY A 130 6.07 -8.33 -8.57
C GLY A 130 5.75 -9.82 -8.69
N THR A 131 4.84 -10.34 -7.87
CA THR A 131 4.48 -11.77 -7.87
C THR A 131 3.73 -12.13 -9.16
N HIS A 132 4.11 -13.22 -9.81
CA HIS A 132 3.45 -13.69 -11.03
C HIS A 132 1.99 -14.12 -10.75
N VAL A 133 1.11 -13.90 -11.73
CA VAL A 133 -0.36 -14.09 -11.63
C VAL A 133 -0.76 -15.50 -11.14
N THR A 134 0.07 -16.51 -11.40
CA THR A 134 -0.18 -17.91 -11.00
C THR A 134 -0.09 -18.13 -9.49
N GLU A 135 0.73 -17.37 -8.77
CA GLU A 135 0.90 -17.51 -7.31
C GLU A 135 -0.12 -16.66 -6.55
N ALA A 136 -0.52 -15.50 -7.08
CA ALA A 136 -1.51 -14.63 -6.44
C ALA A 136 -2.91 -15.27 -6.35
N ALA A 137 -3.27 -16.12 -7.32
CA ALA A 137 -4.57 -16.81 -7.34
C ALA A 137 -4.77 -17.75 -6.14
N GLN A 138 -3.71 -18.40 -5.67
CA GLN A 138 -3.78 -19.39 -4.58
C GLN A 138 -4.11 -18.77 -3.22
N HIS A 139 -3.87 -17.47 -3.05
CA HIS A 139 -4.11 -16.76 -1.81
C HIS A 139 -5.40 -15.92 -1.82
N ALA A 140 -6.09 -15.86 -2.96
CA ALA A 140 -7.27 -15.02 -3.15
C ALA A 140 -8.59 -15.78 -2.99
N GLU A 141 -8.57 -17.09 -2.74
CA GLU A 141 -9.76 -17.94 -2.54
C GLU A 141 -10.43 -17.66 -1.18
#